data_AF-A0A2K3M3L1-F1
#
_entry.id   AF-A0A2K3M3L1-F1
#
_cell.length_a   1.000
_cell.length_b   1.000
_cell.length_c   1.000
_cell.angle_alpha   90.00
_cell.angle_beta   90.00
_cell.angle_gamma   90.00
#
_symmetry.space_group_name_H-M   'P 1'
#
loop_
_entity.id
_entity.type
_entity.pdbx_description
1 polymer ?
#
loop_
_entity_poly.entity_id
_entity_poly.type
_entity_poly.pdbx_seq_one_letter_code
_entity_poly.pdbx_strand_id
1 'polypeptide(L)'
;MKVQFDSQFFTSIVFISFVALLFRLYTSFVHKPNVLRSKLRKQGISGPPPTILLGNLMEIMKSQLTIPISHSFLTHNTASLVFPKFEEWRKQYGEVFVFSFGNIQSLCVSQTDMIKEITTYTSFDLGLPPFHKKLFRPLLGDGILTSNGTTWAHHRKILAPELYIDKVKGMVNIISEAGESLLNLWNSKIEAQSGVADINIDEDLKIFSGNVISRACFGSDYSKGQEIFLKLGALQEVGFSWKNLSSAVPGMR
;
A
#
# COMPACT_ATOMS: atom_id res chain seq x y z
N MET A 1 42.99 36.44 -20.67
CA MET A 1 43.50 35.59 -19.55
C MET A 1 42.47 35.41 -18.43
N LYS A 2 41.74 36.45 -17.97
CA LYS A 2 40.70 36.33 -16.91
C LYS A 2 39.54 35.36 -17.25
N VAL A 3 38.95 35.49 -18.44
CA VAL A 3 37.79 34.68 -18.89
C VAL A 3 38.09 33.17 -18.96
N GLN A 4 39.34 32.80 -19.22
CA GLN A 4 39.75 31.41 -19.36
C GLN A 4 39.96 30.72 -17.99
N PHE A 5 40.36 31.50 -16.99
CA PHE A 5 40.50 31.07 -15.60
C PHE A 5 39.13 30.81 -14.95
N ASP A 6 38.16 31.68 -15.24
CA ASP A 6 36.77 31.54 -14.75
C ASP A 6 36.08 30.29 -15.32
N SER A 7 36.38 29.94 -16.58
CA SER A 7 35.84 28.74 -17.24
C SER A 7 36.39 27.44 -16.65
N GLN A 8 37.70 27.35 -16.39
CA GLN A 8 38.33 26.16 -15.79
C GLN A 8 37.90 25.95 -14.34
N PHE A 9 37.71 27.03 -13.59
CA PHE A 9 37.18 26.97 -12.24
C PHE A 9 35.73 26.45 -12.22
N PHE A 10 34.89 26.95 -13.12
CA PHE A 10 33.51 26.50 -13.26
C PHE A 10 33.41 25.02 -13.66
N THR A 11 34.19 24.56 -14.64
CA THR A 11 34.19 23.14 -15.05
C THR A 11 34.64 22.22 -13.93
N SER A 12 35.61 22.65 -13.11
CA SER A 12 36.07 21.89 -11.95
C SER A 12 34.98 21.76 -10.88
N ILE A 13 34.22 22.83 -10.60
CA ILE A 13 33.07 22.79 -9.67
C ILE A 13 31.98 21.86 -10.18
N VAL A 14 31.65 21.94 -11.47
CA VAL A 14 30.65 21.05 -12.11
C VAL A 14 31.11 19.59 -12.00
N PHE A 15 32.38 19.31 -12.27
CA PHE A 15 32.94 17.96 -12.17
C PHE A 15 32.91 17.42 -10.74
N ILE A 16 33.34 18.20 -9.75
CA ILE A 16 33.27 17.81 -8.32
C ILE A 16 31.82 17.54 -7.91
N SER A 17 30.89 18.41 -8.33
CA SER A 17 29.46 18.24 -8.06
C SER A 17 28.91 16.96 -8.68
N PHE A 18 29.33 16.64 -9.90
CA PHE A 18 28.95 15.41 -10.60
C PHE A 18 29.51 14.16 -9.92
N VAL A 19 30.78 14.15 -9.53
CA VAL A 19 31.38 13.02 -8.79
C VAL A 19 30.71 12.85 -7.43
N ALA A 20 30.44 13.94 -6.72
CA ALA A 20 29.70 13.91 -5.46
C ALA A 20 28.28 13.34 -5.65
N LEU A 21 27.60 13.70 -6.74
CA LEU A 21 26.29 13.13 -7.10
C LEU A 21 26.39 11.63 -7.36
N LEU A 22 27.36 11.17 -8.16
CA LEU A 22 27.57 9.75 -8.45
C LEU A 22 27.87 8.96 -7.16
N PHE A 23 28.70 9.51 -6.27
CA PHE A 23 28.97 8.88 -4.98
C PHE A 23 27.71 8.78 -4.11
N ARG A 24 26.88 9.82 -4.07
CA ARG A 24 25.58 9.79 -3.38
C ARG A 24 24.63 8.76 -3.97
N LEU A 25 24.58 8.65 -5.30
CA LEU A 25 23.75 7.65 -5.99
C LEU A 25 24.25 6.23 -5.69
N TYR A 26 25.54 5.96 -5.83
CA TYR A 26 26.12 4.66 -5.51
C TYR A 26 25.87 4.25 -4.05
N THR A 27 26.08 5.18 -3.12
CA THR A 27 25.87 4.89 -1.70
C THR A 27 24.40 4.60 -1.38
N SER A 28 23.46 5.30 -2.02
CA SER A 28 22.03 5.11 -1.84
C SER A 28 21.48 3.84 -2.49
N PHE A 29 21.84 3.57 -3.75
CA PHE A 29 21.26 2.48 -4.54
C PHE A 29 21.99 1.15 -4.40
N VAL A 30 23.30 1.17 -4.11
CA VAL A 30 24.12 -0.05 -4.10
C VAL A 30 24.67 -0.33 -2.71
N HIS A 31 25.38 0.62 -2.11
CA HIS A 31 26.10 0.34 -0.87
C HIS A 31 25.17 0.06 0.32
N LYS A 32 24.27 0.98 0.66
CA LYS A 32 23.37 0.83 1.81
C LYS A 32 22.49 -0.43 1.72
N PRO A 33 21.83 -0.73 0.58
CA PRO A 33 21.02 -1.94 0.45
C PRO A 33 21.84 -3.21 0.61
N ASN A 34 23.04 -3.27 0.01
CA ASN A 34 23.92 -4.44 0.10
C ASN A 34 24.44 -4.67 1.53
N VAL A 35 24.76 -3.62 2.27
CA VAL A 35 25.17 -3.73 3.68
C VAL A 35 24.03 -4.30 4.52
N LEU A 36 22.80 -3.81 4.36
CA LEU A 36 21.64 -4.33 5.09
C LEU A 36 21.36 -5.80 4.73
N ARG A 37 21.41 -6.14 3.44
CA ARG A 37 21.24 -7.51 2.96
C ARG A 37 22.34 -8.44 3.46
N SER A 38 23.58 -7.97 3.55
CA SER A 38 24.69 -8.73 4.13
C SER A 38 24.46 -9.03 5.61
N LYS A 39 23.95 -8.07 6.39
CA LYS A 39 23.59 -8.29 7.81
C LYS A 39 22.51 -9.36 7.95
N LEU A 40 21.45 -9.29 7.14
CA LEU A 40 20.37 -10.30 7.13
C LEU A 40 20.90 -11.68 6.70
N ARG A 41 21.78 -11.74 5.70
CA ARG A 41 22.41 -13.01 5.27
C ARG A 41 23.23 -13.65 6.37
N LYS A 42 23.94 -12.85 7.19
CA LYS A 42 24.68 -13.36 8.37
C LYS A 42 23.76 -13.94 9.44
N GLN A 43 22.49 -13.53 9.47
CA GLN A 43 21.45 -14.07 10.35
C GLN A 43 20.71 -15.27 9.72
N GLY A 44 21.15 -15.76 8.55
CA GLY A 44 20.52 -16.88 7.84
C GLY A 44 19.38 -16.47 6.90
N ILE A 45 19.02 -15.19 6.83
CA ILE A 45 17.91 -14.71 6.00
C ILE A 45 18.44 -14.40 4.59
N SER A 46 18.02 -15.21 3.62
CA SER A 46 18.38 -15.08 2.21
C SER A 46 17.18 -14.63 1.35
N GLY A 47 17.39 -14.43 0.07
CA GLY A 47 16.32 -14.06 -0.86
C GLY A 47 16.83 -13.75 -2.26
N PRO A 48 15.94 -13.40 -3.20
CA PRO A 48 16.29 -13.16 -4.60
C PRO A 48 17.29 -12.01 -4.77
N PRO A 49 18.30 -12.14 -5.66
CA PRO A 49 19.25 -11.08 -5.89
C PRO A 49 18.54 -9.83 -6.47
N PRO A 50 18.76 -8.63 -5.93
CA PRO A 50 18.12 -7.42 -6.44
C PRO A 50 18.84 -6.85 -7.66
N THR A 51 18.08 -6.26 -8.58
CA THR A 51 18.63 -5.37 -9.61
C THR A 51 18.92 -3.98 -9.01
N ILE A 52 19.95 -3.29 -9.52
CA ILE A 52 20.49 -2.05 -8.91
C ILE A 52 19.45 -0.94 -8.74
N LEU A 53 18.56 -0.75 -9.73
CA LEU A 53 17.60 0.38 -9.72
C LEU A 53 16.21 -0.02 -9.23
N LEU A 54 15.72 -1.20 -9.64
CA LEU A 54 14.33 -1.61 -9.46
C LEU A 54 14.19 -2.74 -8.42
N GLY A 55 15.29 -3.27 -7.90
CA GLY A 55 15.26 -4.40 -6.99
C GLY A 55 14.65 -5.62 -7.68
N ASN A 56 13.58 -6.16 -7.11
CA ASN A 56 12.82 -7.29 -7.65
C ASN A 56 11.46 -6.86 -8.21
N LEU A 57 11.18 -5.55 -8.33
CA LEU A 57 9.87 -5.03 -8.75
C LEU A 57 9.45 -5.56 -10.12
N MET A 58 10.37 -5.64 -11.08
CA MET A 58 10.05 -6.11 -12.44
C MET A 58 9.66 -7.59 -12.46
N GLU A 59 10.25 -8.43 -11.62
CA GLU A 59 9.87 -9.84 -11.48
C GLU A 59 8.45 -9.96 -10.90
N ILE A 60 8.14 -9.15 -9.88
CA ILE A 60 6.82 -9.11 -9.25
C ILE A 60 5.77 -8.65 -10.28
N MET A 61 6.00 -7.54 -10.97
CA MET A 61 5.07 -7.00 -11.97
C MET A 61 4.82 -7.98 -13.12
N LYS A 62 5.87 -8.60 -13.66
CA LYS A 62 5.72 -9.59 -14.74
C LYS A 62 4.84 -10.76 -14.30
N SER A 63 5.02 -11.25 -13.08
CA SER A 63 4.23 -12.36 -12.55
C SER A 63 2.74 -12.03 -12.40
N GLN A 64 2.39 -10.77 -12.14
CA GLN A 64 1.01 -10.32 -12.05
C GLN A 64 0.32 -10.24 -13.42
N LEU A 65 1.06 -9.88 -14.47
CA LEU A 65 0.55 -9.80 -15.84
C LEU A 65 0.29 -11.18 -16.47
N THR A 66 0.85 -12.25 -15.88
CA THR A 66 0.72 -13.62 -16.40
C THR A 66 -0.34 -14.44 -15.68
N ILE A 67 -1.07 -13.87 -14.72
CA ILE A 67 -2.15 -14.58 -14.01
C ILE A 67 -3.24 -14.89 -15.03
N PRO A 68 -3.44 -16.17 -15.41
CA PRO A 68 -4.53 -16.52 -16.31
C PRO A 68 -5.85 -16.21 -15.60
N ILE A 69 -6.81 -15.63 -16.33
CA ILE A 69 -8.21 -15.53 -15.90
C ILE A 69 -8.79 -16.94 -15.98
N SER A 70 -8.31 -17.81 -15.12
CA SER A 70 -8.71 -19.20 -15.02
C SER A 70 -9.70 -19.28 -13.88
N HIS A 71 -10.92 -19.73 -14.19
CA HIS A 71 -11.95 -20.11 -13.21
C HIS A 71 -11.54 -21.39 -12.45
N SER A 72 -10.29 -21.49 -11.99
CA SER A 72 -9.82 -22.65 -11.24
C SER A 72 -10.37 -22.59 -9.82
N PHE A 73 -11.29 -23.52 -9.56
CA PHE A 73 -11.79 -24.04 -8.28
C PHE A 73 -11.44 -23.23 -7.02
N LEU A 74 -12.50 -22.86 -6.27
CA LEU A 74 -12.45 -22.35 -4.90
C LEU A 74 -11.48 -23.19 -4.04
N THR A 75 -10.23 -22.77 -3.99
CA THR A 75 -9.27 -23.23 -2.99
C THR A 75 -9.14 -22.12 -1.98
N HIS A 76 -9.13 -22.46 -0.69
CA HIS A 76 -8.97 -21.46 0.37
C HIS A 76 -7.58 -20.78 0.34
N ASN A 77 -6.59 -21.41 -0.33
CA ASN A 77 -5.27 -20.84 -0.51
C ASN A 77 -5.14 -20.13 -1.86
N THR A 78 -5.60 -18.88 -1.92
CA THR A 78 -5.47 -18.02 -3.10
C THR A 78 -4.14 -17.28 -3.17
N ALA A 79 -3.28 -17.39 -2.14
CA ALA A 79 -2.04 -16.63 -2.08
C ALA A 79 -1.09 -16.95 -3.25
N SER A 80 -1.04 -18.21 -3.68
CA SER A 80 -0.24 -18.62 -4.83
C SER A 80 -0.79 -18.10 -6.17
N LEU A 81 -2.08 -17.79 -6.25
CA LEU A 81 -2.72 -17.22 -7.43
C LEU A 81 -2.51 -15.69 -7.48
N VAL A 82 -2.67 -15.02 -6.33
CA VAL A 82 -2.58 -13.56 -6.23
C VAL A 82 -1.11 -13.08 -6.22
N PHE A 83 -0.21 -13.83 -5.58
CA PHE A 83 1.20 -13.50 -5.44
C PHE A 83 2.12 -14.67 -5.83
N PRO A 84 2.07 -15.14 -7.09
CA PRO A 84 2.80 -16.34 -7.53
C PRO A 84 4.31 -16.25 -7.31
N LYS A 85 4.90 -15.07 -7.52
CA LYS A 85 6.35 -14.87 -7.33
C LYS A 85 6.78 -14.94 -5.86
N PHE A 86 5.93 -14.49 -4.94
CA PHE A 86 6.21 -14.60 -3.50
C PHE A 86 6.14 -16.05 -3.05
N GLU A 87 5.22 -16.84 -3.60
CA GLU A 87 5.14 -18.27 -3.31
C GLU A 87 6.35 -19.05 -3.85
N GLU A 88 6.84 -18.70 -5.04
CA GLU A 88 8.09 -19.25 -5.58
C GLU A 88 9.28 -18.96 -4.66
N TRP A 89 9.44 -17.71 -4.22
CA TRP A 89 10.50 -17.33 -3.30
C TRP A 89 10.36 -17.95 -1.92
N ARG A 90 9.13 -18.11 -1.42
CA ARG A 90 8.88 -18.82 -0.17
C ARG A 90 9.36 -20.27 -0.24
N LYS A 91 9.11 -20.97 -1.35
CA LYS A 91 9.60 -22.34 -1.58
C LYS A 91 11.13 -22.40 -1.72
N GLN A 92 11.74 -21.40 -2.33
CA GLN A 92 13.19 -21.37 -2.60
C GLN A 92 14.03 -20.93 -1.40
N TYR A 93 13.56 -19.92 -0.66
CA TYR A 93 14.32 -19.24 0.40
C TYR A 93 13.75 -19.48 1.81
N GLY A 94 12.59 -20.13 1.92
CA GLY A 94 11.91 -20.42 3.18
C GLY A 94 10.80 -19.41 3.52
N GLU A 95 10.18 -19.60 4.69
CA GLU A 95 9.06 -18.76 5.18
C GLU A 95 9.47 -17.33 5.54
N VAL A 96 10.77 -17.05 5.59
CA VAL A 96 11.34 -15.75 5.94
C VAL A 96 12.41 -15.42 4.91
N PHE A 97 12.14 -14.43 4.06
CA PHE A 97 13.07 -14.07 2.99
C PHE A 97 13.08 -12.58 2.72
N VAL A 98 14.21 -12.08 2.20
CA VAL A 98 14.41 -10.65 1.89
C VAL A 98 14.35 -10.37 0.40
N PHE A 99 13.54 -9.41 0.00
CA PHE A 99 13.40 -8.92 -1.37
C PHE A 99 13.48 -7.39 -1.41
N SER A 100 13.56 -6.80 -2.61
CA SER A 100 13.81 -5.36 -2.75
C SER A 100 12.78 -4.65 -3.63
N PHE A 101 12.35 -3.47 -3.20
CA PHE A 101 11.67 -2.48 -4.03
C PHE A 101 12.61 -1.30 -4.29
N GLY A 102 13.28 -1.31 -5.44
CA GLY A 102 14.40 -0.40 -5.69
C GLY A 102 15.48 -0.55 -4.62
N ASN A 103 15.80 0.54 -3.91
CA ASN A 103 16.79 0.51 -2.82
C ASN A 103 16.21 0.10 -1.46
N ILE A 104 14.90 -0.09 -1.33
CA ILE A 104 14.25 -0.49 -0.07
C ILE A 104 14.32 -2.01 0.07
N GLN A 105 14.92 -2.50 1.16
CA GLN A 105 14.91 -3.92 1.51
C GLN A 105 13.69 -4.24 2.36
N SER A 106 12.93 -5.24 1.94
CA SER A 106 11.71 -5.70 2.60
C SER A 106 11.86 -7.15 3.04
N LEU A 107 11.49 -7.43 4.29
CA LEU A 107 11.42 -8.78 4.82
C LEU A 107 10.00 -9.32 4.62
N CYS A 108 9.85 -10.42 3.89
CA CYS A 108 8.62 -11.19 3.85
C CYS A 108 8.66 -12.19 4.99
N VAL A 109 7.64 -12.17 5.84
CA VAL A 109 7.49 -13.07 6.98
C VAL A 109 6.17 -13.83 6.82
N SER A 110 6.26 -15.15 6.67
CA SER A 110 5.11 -16.05 6.61
C SER A 110 5.03 -16.99 7.82
N GLN A 111 6.06 -17.03 8.66
CA GLN A 111 6.09 -17.86 9.86
C GLN A 111 5.15 -17.31 10.96
N THR A 112 4.19 -18.12 11.40
CA THR A 112 3.12 -17.68 12.31
C THR A 112 3.63 -17.15 13.65
N ASP A 113 4.63 -17.81 14.25
CA ASP A 113 5.17 -17.40 15.55
C ASP A 113 5.80 -16.01 15.49
N MET A 114 6.56 -15.71 14.44
CA MET A 114 7.15 -14.38 14.25
C MET A 114 6.09 -13.33 13.91
N ILE A 115 5.06 -13.67 13.14
CA ILE A 115 3.94 -12.75 12.87
C ILE A 115 3.25 -12.39 14.19
N LYS A 116 3.02 -13.37 15.07
CA LYS A 116 2.43 -13.13 16.40
C LYS A 116 3.32 -12.20 17.23
N GLU A 117 4.63 -12.41 17.23
CA GLU A 117 5.57 -11.53 17.95
C GLU A 117 5.56 -10.10 17.37
N ILE A 118 5.68 -9.94 16.06
CA ILE A 118 5.65 -8.64 15.38
C ILE A 118 4.34 -7.89 15.64
N THR A 119 3.20 -8.59 15.61
CA THR A 119 1.86 -7.97 15.79
C THR A 119 1.55 -7.62 17.24
N THR A 120 2.20 -8.28 18.20
CA THR A 120 2.04 -7.98 19.63
C THR A 120 3.12 -7.04 20.17
N TYR A 121 4.13 -6.71 19.35
CA TYR A 121 5.19 -5.79 19.71
C TYR A 121 4.64 -4.38 19.94
N THR A 122 4.71 -3.90 21.19
CA THR A 122 4.10 -2.64 21.61
C THR A 122 5.01 -1.43 21.47
N SER A 123 6.30 -1.61 21.15
CA SER A 123 7.21 -0.49 20.95
C SER A 123 6.88 0.28 19.67
N PHE A 124 7.19 1.57 19.67
CA PHE A 124 7.06 2.44 18.51
C PHE A 124 8.20 2.31 17.49
N ASP A 125 9.12 1.36 17.70
CA ASP A 125 10.19 1.04 16.74
C ASP A 125 9.63 0.46 15.43
N LEU A 126 8.47 -0.19 15.50
CA LEU A 126 7.73 -0.67 14.33
C LEU A 126 6.60 0.30 14.01
N GLY A 127 6.43 0.56 12.71
CA GLY A 127 5.40 1.46 12.23
C GLY A 127 5.37 1.57 10.72
N LEU A 128 4.54 2.49 10.24
CA LEU A 128 4.43 2.80 8.82
C LEU A 128 5.79 3.28 8.29
N PRO A 129 6.24 2.77 7.13
CA PRO A 129 7.48 3.24 6.51
C PRO A 129 7.45 4.76 6.26
N PRO A 130 8.59 5.47 6.33
CA PRO A 130 8.63 6.93 6.11
C PRO A 130 8.03 7.37 4.76
N PHE A 131 8.19 6.54 3.72
CA PHE A 131 7.60 6.81 2.40
C PHE A 131 6.07 6.79 2.42
N HIS A 132 5.46 5.97 3.30
CA HIS A 132 4.01 5.86 3.42
C HIS A 132 3.43 7.19 3.90
N LYS A 133 4.01 7.78 4.95
CA LYS A 133 3.61 9.11 5.42
C LYS A 133 3.75 10.15 4.30
N LYS A 134 4.88 10.19 3.59
CA LYS A 134 5.10 11.15 2.48
C LYS A 134 4.06 11.00 1.37
N LEU A 135 3.65 9.77 1.07
CA LEU A 135 2.68 9.45 0.02
C LEU A 135 1.25 9.83 0.40
N PHE A 136 0.82 9.50 1.62
CA PHE A 136 -0.57 9.65 2.04
C PHE A 136 -0.87 10.97 2.76
N ARG A 137 0.13 11.66 3.31
CA ARG A 137 -0.06 12.92 4.05
C ARG A 137 -0.75 14.04 3.24
N PRO A 138 -0.50 14.25 1.94
CA PRO A 138 -1.21 15.28 1.18
C PRO A 138 -2.73 15.05 1.12
N LEU A 139 -3.16 13.79 1.17
CA LEU A 139 -4.58 13.42 1.09
C LEU A 139 -5.22 13.27 2.47
N LEU A 140 -4.53 12.63 3.40
CA LEU A 140 -5.08 12.17 4.68
C LEU A 140 -4.58 13.00 5.87
N GLY A 141 -3.70 13.97 5.64
CA GLY A 141 -3.08 14.78 6.68
C GLY A 141 -2.20 13.95 7.63
N ASP A 142 -2.03 14.45 8.84
CA ASP A 142 -1.34 13.77 9.94
C ASP A 142 -2.41 13.10 10.85
N GLY A 143 -2.78 11.86 10.51
CA GLY A 143 -3.87 11.11 11.13
C GLY A 143 -3.48 9.67 11.49
N ILE A 144 -4.45 8.83 11.83
CA ILE A 144 -4.21 7.42 12.21
C ILE A 144 -3.59 6.59 11.07
N LEU A 145 -3.84 6.96 9.81
CA LEU A 145 -3.31 6.25 8.63
C LEU A 145 -1.92 6.72 8.20
N THR A 146 -1.38 7.80 8.78
CA THR A 146 -0.12 8.42 8.34
C THR A 146 0.87 8.67 9.47
N SER A 147 0.43 8.51 10.72
CA SER A 147 1.25 8.75 11.92
C SER A 147 1.80 7.44 12.48
N ASN A 148 2.93 7.53 13.18
CA ASN A 148 3.48 6.47 14.03
C ASN A 148 3.56 6.96 15.47
N GLY A 149 3.99 6.09 16.39
CA GLY A 149 4.35 6.51 17.73
C GLY A 149 3.19 6.94 18.60
N THR A 150 3.47 7.90 19.49
CA THR A 150 2.50 8.46 20.44
C THR A 150 1.33 9.17 19.76
N THR A 151 1.55 9.86 18.64
CA THR A 151 0.47 10.50 17.86
C THR A 151 -0.52 9.47 17.34
N TRP A 152 -0.03 8.37 16.77
CA TRP A 152 -0.88 7.27 16.32
C TRP A 152 -1.65 6.64 17.49
N ALA A 153 -0.95 6.37 18.60
CA ALA A 153 -1.56 5.77 19.79
C ALA A 153 -2.67 6.66 20.37
N HIS A 154 -2.44 7.98 20.40
CA HIS A 154 -3.42 8.96 20.86
C HIS A 154 -4.68 8.97 19.98
N HIS A 155 -4.52 9.08 18.65
CA HIS A 155 -5.65 9.06 17.73
C HIS A 155 -6.44 7.74 17.82
N ARG A 156 -5.75 6.60 17.92
CA ARG A 156 -6.40 5.30 18.08
C ARG A 156 -7.18 5.20 19.39
N LYS A 157 -6.64 5.76 20.48
CA LYS A 157 -7.33 5.79 21.78
C LYS A 157 -8.61 6.62 21.74
N ILE A 158 -8.63 7.72 20.98
CA ILE A 158 -9.83 8.55 20.79
C ILE A 158 -10.90 7.81 19.97
N LEU A 159 -10.50 7.12 18.90
CA LEU A 159 -11.43 6.48 17.96
C LEU A 159 -11.97 5.13 18.42
N ALA A 160 -11.18 4.36 19.19
CA ALA A 160 -11.54 2.99 19.57
C ALA A 160 -12.92 2.84 20.24
N PRO A 161 -13.38 3.72 21.15
CA PRO A 161 -14.69 3.60 21.80
C PRO A 161 -15.87 3.62 20.82
N GLU A 162 -15.77 4.34 19.70
CA GLU A 162 -16.86 4.40 18.69
C GLU A 162 -16.98 3.11 17.88
N LEU A 163 -16.03 2.19 18.01
CA LEU A 163 -16.02 0.87 17.37
C LEU A 163 -16.23 -0.28 18.37
N TYR A 164 -16.62 0.02 19.61
CA TYR A 164 -16.96 -1.01 20.60
C TYR A 164 -18.27 -1.70 20.25
N ILE A 165 -18.44 -2.93 20.74
CA ILE A 165 -19.55 -3.81 20.35
C ILE A 165 -20.93 -3.16 20.56
N ASP A 166 -21.10 -2.35 21.61
CA ASP A 166 -22.37 -1.67 21.89
C ASP A 166 -22.67 -0.56 20.87
N LYS A 167 -21.63 0.12 20.38
CA LYS A 167 -21.75 1.10 19.29
C LYS A 167 -22.05 0.40 17.96
N VAL A 168 -21.34 -0.69 17.67
CA VAL A 168 -21.55 -1.50 16.46
C VAL A 168 -22.96 -2.08 16.41
N LYS A 169 -23.50 -2.57 17.53
CA LYS A 169 -24.90 -3.02 17.62
C LYS A 169 -25.89 -1.93 17.22
N GLY A 170 -25.63 -0.67 17.59
CA GLY A 170 -26.43 0.48 17.19
C GLY A 170 -26.40 0.76 15.67
N MET A 171 -25.39 0.28 14.95
CA MET A 171 -25.24 0.46 13.50
C MET A 171 -25.92 -0.64 12.68
N VAL A 172 -26.39 -1.73 13.31
CA VAL A 172 -26.96 -2.89 12.60
C VAL A 172 -28.15 -2.49 11.72
N ASN A 173 -29.06 -1.68 12.24
CA ASN A 173 -30.23 -1.21 11.46
C ASN A 173 -29.80 -0.40 10.23
N ILE A 174 -28.79 0.47 10.38
CA ILE A 174 -28.23 1.26 9.26
C ILE A 174 -27.69 0.34 8.17
N ILE A 175 -26.97 -0.72 8.56
CA ILE A 175 -26.39 -1.70 7.65
C ILE A 175 -27.50 -2.49 6.95
N SER A 176 -28.51 -2.95 7.70
CA SER A 176 -29.66 -3.69 7.16
C SER A 176 -30.45 -2.87 6.15
N GLU A 177 -30.82 -1.62 6.47
CA GLU A 177 -31.54 -0.73 5.57
C GLU A 177 -30.76 -0.42 4.29
N ALA A 178 -29.44 -0.20 4.42
CA ALA A 178 -28.58 -0.01 3.26
C ALA A 178 -28.49 -1.28 2.40
N GLY A 179 -28.51 -2.46 3.04
CA GLY A 179 -28.48 -3.76 2.37
C GLY A 179 -29.77 -4.03 1.61
N GLU A 180 -30.92 -3.75 2.21
CA GLU A 180 -32.23 -3.83 1.54
C GLU A 180 -32.29 -2.91 0.32
N SER A 181 -31.77 -1.69 0.43
CA SER A 181 -31.71 -0.75 -0.69
C SER A 181 -30.87 -1.29 -1.86
N LEU A 182 -29.74 -1.95 -1.57
CA LEU A 182 -28.88 -2.59 -2.57
C LEU A 182 -29.58 -3.79 -3.22
N LEU A 183 -30.24 -4.64 -2.42
CA LEU A 183 -30.97 -5.80 -2.93
C LEU A 183 -32.15 -5.38 -3.81
N ASN A 184 -32.89 -4.34 -3.42
CA ASN A 184 -33.96 -3.79 -4.23
C ASN A 184 -33.45 -3.27 -5.58
N LEU A 185 -32.30 -2.58 -5.60
CA LEU A 185 -31.65 -2.15 -6.83
C LEU A 185 -31.32 -3.33 -7.74
N TRP A 186 -30.74 -4.40 -7.20
CA TRP A 186 -30.41 -5.59 -7.97
C TRP A 186 -31.66 -6.32 -8.47
N ASN A 187 -32.70 -6.46 -7.64
CA ASN A 187 -33.98 -7.02 -8.03
C ASN A 187 -34.61 -6.25 -9.19
N SER A 188 -34.60 -4.92 -9.14
CA SER A 188 -35.10 -4.09 -10.26
C SER A 188 -34.30 -4.29 -11.55
N LYS A 189 -32.96 -4.45 -11.46
CA LYS A 189 -32.12 -4.77 -12.63
C LYS A 189 -32.46 -6.15 -13.22
N ILE A 190 -32.74 -7.14 -12.35
CA ILE A 190 -33.11 -8.51 -12.74
C ILE A 190 -34.49 -8.54 -13.42
N GLU A 191 -35.48 -7.87 -12.81
CA GLU A 191 -36.84 -7.77 -13.35
C GLU A 191 -36.85 -7.09 -14.73
N ALA A 192 -36.06 -6.03 -14.91
CA ALA A 192 -35.92 -5.34 -16.19
C ALA A 192 -35.29 -6.22 -17.29
N GLN A 193 -34.57 -7.29 -16.93
CA GLN A 193 -33.92 -8.23 -17.86
C GLN A 193 -34.61 -9.59 -17.93
N SER A 194 -35.92 -9.65 -17.63
CA SER A 194 -36.73 -10.87 -17.72
C SER A 194 -36.28 -12.00 -16.79
N GLY A 195 -35.77 -11.66 -15.60
CA GLY A 195 -35.50 -12.62 -14.51
C GLY A 195 -34.06 -13.10 -14.39
N VAL A 196 -33.18 -12.73 -15.32
CA VAL A 196 -31.72 -12.99 -15.23
C VAL A 196 -30.98 -11.75 -15.69
N ALA A 197 -30.04 -11.27 -14.87
CA ALA A 197 -29.20 -10.12 -15.21
C ALA A 197 -27.74 -10.36 -14.82
N ASP A 198 -26.83 -10.00 -15.71
CA ASP A 198 -25.41 -9.85 -15.40
C ASP A 198 -25.19 -8.47 -14.76
N ILE A 199 -24.84 -8.43 -13.49
CA ILE A 199 -24.69 -7.19 -12.72
C ILE A 199 -23.21 -6.96 -12.37
N ASN A 200 -22.68 -5.82 -12.79
CA ASN A 200 -21.41 -5.33 -12.26
C ASN A 200 -21.62 -4.77 -10.85
N ILE A 201 -21.01 -5.40 -9.85
CA ILE A 201 -21.22 -5.10 -8.43
C ILE A 201 -20.23 -4.07 -7.86
N ASP A 202 -19.14 -3.74 -8.56
CA ASP A 202 -18.05 -2.96 -7.98
C ASP A 202 -18.51 -1.57 -7.52
N GLU A 203 -19.21 -0.85 -8.38
CA GLU A 203 -19.72 0.49 -8.05
C GLU A 203 -20.88 0.41 -7.04
N ASP A 204 -21.77 -0.58 -7.18
CA ASP A 204 -22.90 -0.79 -6.27
C ASP A 204 -22.40 -1.06 -4.82
N LEU A 205 -21.35 -1.88 -4.66
CA LEU A 205 -20.74 -2.18 -3.35
C LEU A 205 -19.98 -0.99 -2.76
N LYS A 206 -19.34 -0.19 -3.61
CA LYS A 206 -18.67 1.06 -3.21
C LYS A 206 -19.69 2.06 -2.68
N ILE A 207 -20.81 2.25 -3.39
CA ILE A 207 -21.93 3.11 -2.98
C ILE A 207 -22.55 2.59 -1.68
N PHE A 208 -22.83 1.28 -1.59
CA PHE A 208 -23.35 0.64 -0.38
C PHE A 208 -22.47 0.92 0.84
N SER A 209 -21.17 0.62 0.75
CA SER A 209 -20.22 0.83 1.85
C SER A 209 -20.12 2.30 2.23
N GLY A 210 -20.06 3.20 1.23
CA GLY A 210 -20.03 4.64 1.45
C GLY A 210 -21.29 5.16 2.14
N ASN A 211 -22.47 4.65 1.80
CA ASN A 211 -23.73 5.00 2.45
C ASN A 211 -23.77 4.54 3.91
N VAL A 212 -23.37 3.28 4.18
CA VAL A 212 -23.26 2.74 5.55
C VAL A 212 -22.33 3.60 6.40
N ILE A 213 -21.11 3.87 5.91
CA ILE A 213 -20.14 4.68 6.66
C ILE A 213 -20.65 6.11 6.85
N SER A 214 -21.26 6.70 5.83
CA SER A 214 -21.79 8.07 5.92
C SER A 214 -22.90 8.17 6.98
N ARG A 215 -23.84 7.23 7.00
CA ARG A 215 -24.91 7.18 8.01
C ARG A 215 -24.37 6.89 9.40
N ALA A 216 -23.43 5.96 9.53
CA ALA A 216 -22.84 5.59 10.81
C ALA A 216 -22.00 6.73 11.42
N CYS A 217 -21.23 7.46 10.60
CA CYS A 217 -20.33 8.51 11.09
C CYS A 217 -20.99 9.89 11.18
N PHE A 218 -21.93 10.22 10.30
CA PHE A 218 -22.52 11.57 10.19
C PHE A 218 -24.01 11.63 10.53
N GLY A 219 -24.66 10.50 10.82
CA GLY A 219 -26.06 10.47 11.27
C GLY A 219 -27.01 11.17 10.31
N SER A 220 -27.75 12.18 10.81
CA SER A 220 -28.70 12.97 10.02
C SER A 220 -28.06 13.81 8.92
N ASP A 221 -26.75 14.09 9.01
CA ASP A 221 -25.97 14.84 8.03
C ASP A 221 -25.25 13.92 7.02
N TYR A 222 -25.69 12.66 6.85
CA TYR A 222 -25.02 11.67 6.00
C TYR A 222 -24.81 12.11 4.54
N SER A 223 -25.64 13.00 4.01
CA SER A 223 -25.47 13.57 2.66
C SER A 223 -24.15 14.34 2.51
N LYS A 224 -23.71 15.06 3.55
CA LYS A 224 -22.39 15.71 3.60
C LYS A 224 -21.28 14.67 3.64
N GLY A 225 -21.49 13.57 4.37
CA GLY A 225 -20.56 12.43 4.38
C GLY A 225 -20.36 11.82 2.99
N GLN A 226 -21.45 11.61 2.26
CA GLN A 226 -21.40 11.11 0.88
C GLN A 226 -20.62 12.06 -0.04
N GLU A 227 -20.84 13.37 0.08
CA GLU A 227 -20.08 14.37 -0.68
C GLU A 227 -18.57 14.30 -0.38
N ILE A 228 -18.19 14.10 0.89
CA ILE A 228 -16.80 13.91 1.29
C ILE A 228 -16.20 12.66 0.62
N PHE A 229 -16.91 11.53 0.63
CA PHE A 229 -16.43 10.29 -0.01
C PHE A 229 -16.26 10.44 -1.51
N LEU A 230 -17.18 11.13 -2.19
CA LEU A 230 -17.08 11.42 -3.62
C LEU A 230 -15.84 12.27 -3.93
N LYS A 231 -15.61 13.34 -3.17
CA LYS A 231 -14.43 14.19 -3.32
C LYS A 231 -13.13 13.44 -3.01
N LEU A 232 -13.12 12.60 -1.97
CA LEU A 232 -11.98 11.76 -1.62
C LEU A 232 -11.66 10.76 -2.75
N GLY A 233 -12.68 10.14 -3.34
CA GLY A 233 -12.53 9.24 -4.47
C GLY A 233 -11.91 9.93 -5.69
N ALA A 234 -12.41 11.13 -6.05
CA ALA A 234 -11.84 11.93 -7.13
C ALA A 234 -10.36 12.29 -6.86
N LEU A 235 -10.01 12.62 -5.62
CA LEU A 235 -8.62 12.88 -5.23
C LEU A 235 -7.75 11.62 -5.29
N GLN A 236 -8.30 10.46 -4.94
CA GLN A 236 -7.59 9.18 -5.05
C GLN A 236 -7.30 8.82 -6.50
N GLU A 237 -8.24 9.01 -7.42
CA GLU A 237 -8.04 8.77 -8.85
C GLU A 237 -6.91 9.63 -9.43
N VAL A 238 -6.83 10.90 -9.01
CA VAL A 238 -5.76 11.82 -9.45
C VAL A 238 -4.42 11.52 -8.76
N GLY A 239 -4.43 11.34 -7.44
CA GLY A 239 -3.23 11.23 -6.60
C GLY A 239 -2.60 9.84 -6.60
N PHE A 240 -3.39 8.78 -6.74
CA PHE A 240 -2.97 7.38 -6.71
C PHE A 240 -3.12 6.66 -8.05
N SER A 241 -3.36 7.38 -9.15
CA SER A 241 -3.31 6.80 -10.49
C SER A 241 -2.02 6.00 -10.64
N TRP A 242 -2.14 4.72 -11.01
CA TRP A 242 -1.00 3.83 -11.20
C TRP A 242 0.05 4.43 -12.15
N LYS A 243 -0.38 5.25 -13.13
CA LYS A 243 0.50 6.01 -14.03
C LYS A 243 1.41 7.02 -13.30
N ASN A 244 0.94 7.60 -12.18
CA ASN A 244 1.67 8.54 -11.34
C ASN A 244 2.52 7.84 -10.25
N LEU A 245 2.15 6.62 -9.85
CA LEU A 245 2.94 5.78 -8.95
C LEU A 245 4.06 5.03 -9.68
N SER A 246 3.82 4.57 -10.92
CA SER A 246 4.82 3.89 -11.76
C SER A 246 5.90 4.82 -12.29
N SER A 247 5.67 6.15 -12.29
CA SER A 247 6.69 7.14 -12.63
C SER A 247 7.62 7.47 -11.46
N ALA A 248 7.29 7.03 -10.23
CA ALA A 248 8.15 7.15 -9.07
C ALA A 248 8.91 5.83 -8.86
N VAL A 249 10.21 5.82 -9.22
CA VAL A 249 11.10 4.70 -8.87
C VAL A 249 11.13 4.55 -7.34
N PRO A 250 10.73 3.40 -6.77
CA PRO A 250 10.81 3.18 -5.34
C PRO A 250 12.23 3.42 -4.84
N GLY A 251 12.41 4.36 -3.91
CA GLY A 251 13.72 4.73 -3.40
C GLY A 251 14.37 5.99 -3.99
N MET A 252 13.81 6.58 -5.06
CA MET A 252 14.24 7.87 -5.62
C MET A 252 13.51 9.06 -4.96
N ARG A 253 13.43 9.14 -3.62
CA ARG A 253 12.75 10.29 -2.94
C ARG A 253 13.24 10.59 -1.54
#